data_AF-A0A7C1CPF9-F1
#
_entry.id   AF-A0A7C1CPF9-F1
#
_cell.length_a   1.000
_cell.length_b   1.000
_cell.length_c   1.000
_cell.angle_alpha   90.00
_cell.angle_beta   90.00
_cell.angle_gamma   90.00
#
_symmetry.space_group_name_H-M   'P 1'
#
loop_
_entity.id
_entity.type
_entity.pdbx_description
1 polymer ?
#
loop_
_entity_poly.entity_id
_entity_poly.type
_entity_poly.pdbx_seq_one_letter_code
_entity_poly.pdbx_strand_id
1 'polypeptide(L)'
;TLLFSGANRPLIHVRNKTLTIYKGAKFVLGNQLRRKDYVKNIDINIQKDDMLFMFSDGFADQFGGEKNTKFSTKRLLALIQDISELTINEQYEQLKSTFFNWKGDNHQIDDVLLLGIRL
;
A
#
# COMPACT_ATOMS: atom_id res chain seq x y z
N THR A 1 -2.46 -0.64 -20.99
CA THR A 1 -3.49 -0.96 -19.97
C THR A 1 -2.90 -1.94 -18.99
N LEU A 2 -3.22 -1.81 -17.70
CA LEU A 2 -2.84 -2.75 -16.65
C LEU A 2 -4.08 -3.46 -16.13
N LEU A 3 -3.98 -4.77 -15.89
CA LEU A 3 -5.01 -5.57 -15.26
C LEU A 3 -4.65 -5.80 -13.79
N PHE A 4 -5.55 -5.45 -12.89
CA PHE A 4 -5.41 -5.72 -11.46
C PHE A 4 -6.52 -6.63 -10.95
N SER A 5 -6.15 -7.65 -10.18
CA SER A 5 -7.05 -8.50 -9.42
C SER A 5 -6.49 -8.68 -8.01
N GLY A 6 -7.31 -8.43 -6.99
CA GLY A 6 -6.88 -8.54 -5.59
C GLY A 6 -8.01 -8.98 -4.67
N ALA A 7 -7.65 -9.59 -3.54
CA ALA A 7 -8.55 -10.01 -2.47
C ALA A 7 -8.13 -9.32 -1.17
N ASN A 8 -9.04 -8.54 -0.57
CA ASN A 8 -8.86 -7.70 0.63
C ASN A 8 -7.72 -6.68 0.60
N ARG A 9 -6.84 -6.68 -0.41
CA ARG A 9 -5.78 -5.69 -0.61
C ARG A 9 -6.09 -4.82 -1.82
N PRO A 10 -6.05 -3.48 -1.69
CA PRO A 10 -6.21 -2.58 -2.81
C PRO A 10 -4.90 -2.41 -3.60
N LEU A 11 -5.03 -1.98 -4.84
CA LEU A 11 -3.94 -1.33 -5.59
C LEU A 11 -4.10 0.18 -5.42
N ILE A 12 -3.01 0.85 -5.09
CA ILE A 12 -2.94 2.30 -5.03
C ILE A 12 -2.29 2.80 -6.31
N HIS A 13 -2.92 3.76 -6.97
CA HIS A 13 -2.41 4.41 -8.16
C HIS A 13 -2.26 5.89 -7.91
N VAL A 14 -1.09 6.44 -8.21
CA VAL A 14 -0.82 7.87 -8.07
C VAL A 14 -0.37 8.43 -9.42
N ARG A 15 -1.06 9.48 -9.86
CA ARG A 15 -0.75 10.27 -11.07
C ARG A 15 -0.87 11.75 -10.73
N ASN A 16 0.16 12.54 -10.98
CA ASN A 16 0.17 14.00 -10.71
C ASN A 16 -0.35 14.33 -9.30
N LYS A 17 0.26 13.70 -8.27
CA LYS A 17 -0.17 13.75 -6.85
C LYS A 17 -1.61 13.32 -6.56
N THR A 18 -2.37 12.84 -7.53
CA THR A 18 -3.75 12.37 -7.33
C THR A 18 -3.73 10.88 -7.04
N LEU A 19 -4.16 10.52 -5.83
CA LEU A 19 -4.23 9.12 -5.38
C LEU A 19 -5.61 8.53 -5.69
N THR A 20 -5.62 7.41 -6.42
CA THR A 20 -6.81 6.60 -6.71
C THR A 20 -6.65 5.21 -6.10
N ILE A 21 -7.71 4.68 -5.49
CA ILE A 21 -7.71 3.37 -4.83
C ILE A 21 -8.58 2.39 -5.61
N TYR A 22 -7.97 1.34 -6.16
CA TYR A 22 -8.68 0.24 -6.78
C TYR A 22 -8.86 -0.88 -5.74
N LYS A 23 -10.09 -1.04 -5.24
CA LYS A 23 -10.39 -1.98 -4.16
C LYS A 23 -10.36 -3.42 -4.67
N GLY A 24 -9.64 -4.29 -3.96
CA GLY A 24 -9.78 -5.73 -4.11
C GLY A 24 -11.14 -6.23 -3.62
N ALA A 25 -11.46 -7.47 -3.96
CA ALA A 25 -12.68 -8.13 -3.53
C ALA A 25 -12.71 -8.29 -2.00
N LYS A 26 -13.88 -8.10 -1.38
CA LYS A 26 -14.04 -8.12 0.10
C LYS A 26 -14.21 -9.54 0.64
N PHE A 27 -13.23 -10.40 0.39
CA PHE A 27 -13.13 -11.74 0.96
C PHE A 27 -11.67 -12.21 1.01
N VAL A 28 -11.39 -13.15 1.91
CA VAL A 28 -10.08 -13.83 2.00
C VAL A 28 -10.11 -15.04 1.06
N LEU A 29 -9.02 -15.28 0.34
CA LEU A 29 -8.85 -16.48 -0.48
C LEU A 29 -8.75 -17.73 0.42
N GLY A 30 -9.23 -18.87 -0.07
CA GLY A 30 -9.25 -20.12 0.70
C GLY A 30 -10.39 -20.24 1.71
N ASN A 31 -11.29 -19.28 1.80
CA ASN A 31 -12.50 -19.40 2.63
C ASN A 31 -13.46 -20.46 2.05
N GLN A 32 -13.57 -21.59 2.74
CA GLN A 32 -14.40 -22.71 2.30
C GLN A 32 -15.91 -22.40 2.24
N LEU A 33 -16.39 -21.40 2.98
CA LEU A 33 -17.79 -20.96 2.96
C LEU A 33 -18.10 -20.06 1.76
N ARG A 34 -17.08 -19.53 1.08
CA ARG A 34 -17.21 -18.56 -0.03
C ARG A 34 -16.62 -19.09 -1.34
N ARG A 35 -16.68 -20.40 -1.59
CA ARG A 35 -16.09 -21.08 -2.78
C ARG A 35 -16.59 -20.57 -4.14
N LYS A 36 -17.72 -19.86 -4.19
CA LYS A 36 -18.28 -19.29 -5.43
C LYS A 36 -17.81 -17.85 -5.70
N ASP A 37 -17.13 -17.21 -4.76
CA ASP A 37 -16.64 -15.85 -4.93
C ASP A 37 -15.32 -15.85 -5.70
N TYR A 38 -15.21 -14.94 -6.66
CA TYR A 38 -14.04 -14.79 -7.52
C TYR A 38 -13.56 -13.34 -7.52
N VAL A 39 -12.25 -13.16 -7.65
CA VAL A 39 -11.67 -11.85 -7.92
C VAL A 39 -11.94 -11.47 -9.37
N LYS A 40 -12.28 -10.21 -9.60
CA LYS A 40 -12.51 -9.67 -10.94
C LYS A 40 -11.33 -8.83 -11.34
N ASN A 41 -10.96 -8.93 -12.62
CA ASN A 41 -10.01 -8.01 -13.21
C ASN A 41 -10.62 -6.60 -13.25
N ILE A 42 -9.78 -5.63 -12.90
CA ILE A 42 -10.03 -4.21 -13.04
C ILE A 42 -9.07 -3.69 -14.10
N ASP A 43 -9.61 -3.15 -15.18
CA ASP A 43 -8.86 -2.46 -16.22
C ASP A 43 -8.47 -1.06 -15.76
N ILE A 44 -7.16 -0.80 -15.77
CA ILE A 44 -6.60 0.49 -15.35
C ILE A 44 -5.88 1.11 -16.53
N ASN A 45 -6.31 2.31 -16.92
CA ASN A 45 -5.62 3.11 -17.90
C ASN A 45 -4.35 3.69 -17.27
N ILE A 46 -3.20 3.27 -17.78
CA ILE A 46 -1.88 3.65 -17.29
C ILE A 46 -1.20 4.60 -18.27
N GLN A 47 -0.42 5.51 -17.72
CA GLN A 47 0.41 6.48 -18.46
C GLN A 47 1.86 6.37 -18.01
N LYS A 48 2.77 6.90 -18.82
CA LYS A 48 4.19 7.00 -18.45
C LYS A 48 4.32 7.77 -17.14
N ASP A 49 5.24 7.32 -16.28
CA ASP A 49 5.57 7.90 -14.98
C ASP A 49 4.46 7.73 -13.91
N ASP A 50 3.37 7.00 -14.22
CA ASP A 50 2.40 6.58 -13.21
C ASP A 50 3.09 5.72 -12.14
N MET A 51 2.71 5.96 -10.87
CA MET A 51 3.16 5.16 -9.74
C MET A 51 2.06 4.23 -9.25
N LEU A 52 2.43 2.98 -9.04
CA LEU A 52 1.55 1.94 -8.50
C LEU A 52 2.13 1.38 -7.21
N PHE A 53 1.30 1.23 -6.18
CA PHE A 53 1.70 0.66 -4.89
C PHE A 53 0.77 -0.45 -4.42
N MET A 54 1.36 -1.49 -3.83
CA MET A 54 0.68 -2.56 -3.11
C MET A 54 1.41 -2.82 -1.80
N PHE A 55 0.69 -3.16 -0.73
CA PHE A 55 1.28 -3.38 0.59
C PHE A 55 0.51 -4.39 1.44
N SER A 56 1.22 -5.03 2.37
CA SER A 56 0.62 -5.75 3.51
C SER A 56 0.24 -4.77 4.62
N ASP A 57 -0.55 -5.23 5.59
CA ASP A 57 -0.95 -4.44 6.76
C ASP A 57 0.18 -4.10 7.72
N GLY A 58 1.25 -4.90 7.79
CA GLY A 58 2.31 -4.72 8.78
C GLY A 58 2.85 -3.28 8.90
N PHE A 59 3.01 -2.56 7.78
CA PHE A 59 3.43 -1.14 7.82
C PHE A 59 2.38 -0.29 8.55
N ALA A 60 1.13 -0.40 8.13
CA ALA A 60 0.03 0.39 8.67
C ALA A 60 -0.32 0.03 10.11
N ASP A 61 -0.15 -1.24 10.49
CA ASP A 61 -0.48 -1.73 11.82
C ASP A 61 0.62 -1.49 12.86
N GLN A 62 1.85 -1.18 12.43
CA GLN A 62 2.96 -0.90 13.34
C GLN A 62 2.63 0.19 14.37
N PHE A 63 2.81 -0.15 15.65
CA PHE A 63 2.71 0.79 16.77
C PHE A 63 3.98 1.62 16.91
N GLY A 64 3.80 2.89 17.28
CA GLY A 64 4.90 3.84 17.35
C GLY A 64 4.47 5.30 17.57
N GLY A 65 5.43 6.20 17.40
CA GLY A 65 5.30 7.63 17.67
C GLY A 65 5.09 7.95 19.16
N GLU A 66 4.97 9.24 19.48
CA GLU A 66 4.91 9.74 20.87
C GLU A 66 3.76 9.16 21.69
N LYS A 67 2.63 8.86 21.03
CA LYS A 67 1.42 8.35 21.68
C LYS A 67 1.30 6.83 21.62
N ASN A 68 2.31 6.13 21.10
CA ASN A 68 2.31 4.70 20.86
C ASN A 68 1.03 4.20 20.17
N THR A 69 0.77 4.70 18.97
CA THR A 69 -0.43 4.35 18.18
C THR A 69 -0.04 3.66 16.88
N LYS A 70 -0.99 2.97 16.25
CA LYS A 70 -0.79 2.43 14.89
C LYS A 70 -0.43 3.55 13.91
N PHE A 71 0.45 3.26 12.95
CA PHE A 71 0.76 4.19 11.86
C PHE A 71 -0.51 4.55 11.07
N SER A 72 -1.37 3.56 10.85
CA SER A 72 -2.63 3.58 10.11
C SER A 72 -2.47 3.66 8.59
N THR A 73 -3.41 3.03 7.87
CA THR A 73 -3.50 3.12 6.41
C THR A 73 -3.65 4.56 5.93
N LYS A 74 -4.34 5.43 6.70
CA LYS A 74 -4.53 6.83 6.34
C LYS A 74 -3.20 7.57 6.24
N ARG A 75 -2.28 7.39 7.19
CA ARG A 75 -0.95 8.02 7.14
C ARG A 75 -0.10 7.42 6.03
N LEU A 76 -0.18 6.11 5.80
CA LEU A 76 0.55 5.46 4.71
C LEU A 76 0.13 5.97 3.33
N LEU A 77 -1.17 6.13 3.08
CA LEU A 77 -1.65 6.69 1.82
C LEU A 77 -1.22 8.15 1.62
N ALA A 78 -1.24 8.96 2.69
CA ALA A 78 -0.73 10.34 2.63
C ALA A 78 0.76 10.36 2.30
N LEU A 79 1.58 9.54 2.99
CA LEU A 79 3.00 9.40 2.71
C LEU A 79 3.27 8.98 1.26
N ILE A 80 2.56 7.96 0.76
CA ILE A 80 2.67 7.49 -0.63
C ILE A 80 2.35 8.62 -1.62
N GLN A 81 1.28 9.38 -1.36
CA GLN A 81 0.91 10.52 -2.19
C GLN A 81 2.01 11.58 -2.19
N ASP A 82 2.57 11.91 -1.02
CA ASP A 82 3.60 12.92 -0.86
C ASP A 82 4.91 12.55 -1.55
N ILE A 83 5.35 11.30 -1.46
CA ILE A 83 6.63 10.86 -2.04
C ILE A 83 6.53 10.46 -3.51
N SER A 84 5.32 10.30 -4.06
CA SER A 84 5.09 9.69 -5.39
C SER A 84 5.87 10.32 -6.56
N GLU A 85 6.22 11.60 -6.49
CA GLU A 85 6.98 12.32 -7.54
C GLU A 85 8.50 12.30 -7.33
N LEU A 86 8.98 11.83 -6.18
CA LEU A 86 10.43 11.70 -5.90
C LEU A 86 11.05 10.59 -6.76
N THR A 87 12.37 10.53 -6.86
CA THR A 87 13.04 9.37 -7.48
C THR A 87 12.76 8.09 -6.70
N ILE A 88 12.85 6.92 -7.35
CA ILE A 88 12.54 5.64 -6.69
C ILE A 88 13.41 5.40 -5.44
N ASN A 89 14.68 5.79 -5.50
CA ASN A 89 15.58 5.67 -4.35
C ASN A 89 15.16 6.60 -3.20
N GLU A 90 14.76 7.84 -3.49
CA GLU A 90 14.25 8.75 -2.47
C GLU A 90 12.93 8.24 -1.88
N GLN A 91 12.03 7.68 -2.69
CA GLN A 91 10.79 7.06 -2.18
C GLN A 91 11.10 5.91 -1.23
N TYR A 92 12.02 5.03 -1.61
CA TYR A 92 12.46 3.93 -0.77
C TYR A 92 13.01 4.41 0.57
N GLU A 93 13.93 5.37 0.56
CA GLU A 93 14.53 5.90 1.79
C GLU A 93 13.49 6.63 2.66
N GLN A 94 12.54 7.36 2.08
CA GLN A 94 11.45 8.01 2.81
C GLN A 94 10.52 6.99 3.48
N LEU A 95 10.12 5.93 2.77
CA LEU A 95 9.30 4.85 3.34
C LEU A 95 10.03 4.12 4.48
N LYS A 96 11.29 3.77 4.25
CA LYS A 96 12.14 3.06 5.20
C LYS A 96 12.36 3.89 6.47
N SER A 97 12.84 5.12 6.31
CA SER A 97 13.09 6.01 7.44
C SER A 97 11.80 6.32 8.20
N THR A 98 10.69 6.60 7.52
CA THR A 98 9.40 6.82 8.17
C THR A 98 8.95 5.63 9.00
N PHE A 99 9.10 4.40 8.47
CA PHE A 99 8.76 3.19 9.22
C PHE A 99 9.60 3.02 10.48
N PHE A 100 10.93 3.09 10.35
CA PHE A 100 11.84 2.88 11.49
C PHE A 100 11.74 4.01 12.53
N ASN A 101 11.58 5.25 12.09
CA ASN A 101 11.37 6.39 12.98
C ASN A 101 10.04 6.29 13.71
N TRP A 102 8.96 5.88 13.02
CA TRP A 102 7.67 5.66 13.68
C TRP A 102 7.76 4.55 14.71
N LYS A 103 8.30 3.39 14.31
CA LYS A 103 8.49 2.24 15.19
C LYS A 103 9.29 2.62 16.44
N GLY A 104 10.37 3.37 16.27
CA GLY A 104 11.33 3.68 17.33
C GLY A 104 11.84 2.38 17.97
N ASP A 105 11.84 2.33 19.30
CA ASP A 105 12.26 1.17 20.09
C ASP A 105 11.20 0.07 20.18
N ASN A 106 9.99 0.28 19.65
CA ASN A 106 8.97 -0.77 19.65
C ASN A 106 9.41 -1.97 18.80
N HIS A 107 8.96 -3.16 19.17
CA HIS A 107 9.13 -4.34 18.34
C HIS A 107 8.26 -4.24 17.08
N GLN A 108 8.74 -4.86 16.00
CA GLN A 108 7.94 -5.05 14.81
C GLN A 108 6.88 -6.12 15.10
N ILE A 109 5.62 -5.80 14.82
CA ILE A 109 4.48 -6.64 15.26
C ILE A 109 4.01 -7.65 14.20
N ASP A 110 4.40 -7.45 12.94
CA ASP A 110 3.95 -8.24 11.80
C ASP A 110 4.93 -8.11 10.62
N ASP A 111 4.77 -8.95 9.60
CA ASP A 111 5.56 -8.89 8.38
C ASP A 111 5.21 -7.66 7.53
N VAL A 112 6.25 -6.93 7.10
CA VAL A 112 6.10 -5.68 6.34
C VAL A 112 6.52 -5.89 4.90
N LEU A 113 5.57 -5.68 3.98
CA LEU A 113 5.83 -5.64 2.54
C LEU A 113 5.16 -4.41 1.93
N LEU A 114 5.93 -3.64 1.16
CA LEU A 114 5.44 -2.55 0.33
C LEU A 114 6.19 -2.60 -1.00
N LEU A 115 5.44 -2.70 -2.10
CA LEU A 115 5.95 -2.70 -3.47
C LEU A 115 5.51 -1.42 -4.17
N GLY A 116 6.47 -0.73 -4.79
CA GLY A 116 6.23 0.40 -5.69
C GLY A 116 6.71 0.08 -7.11
N ILE A 117 5.93 0.45 -8.12
CA ILE A 117 6.26 0.27 -9.54
C ILE A 117 6.02 1.59 -10.26
N ARG A 118 7.01 2.03 -11.06
CA ARG A 118 6.88 3.14 -12.01
C ARG A 118 6.80 2.59 -13.43
N LEU A 119 5.88 3.15 -14.22
CA LEU A 119 5.63 2.74 -15.61
C LEU A 119 6.37 3.59 -16.64
#